data_AF-A0A8T2QS30-F1
#
_entry.id   AF-A0A8T2QS30-F1
#
_cell.length_a   1.000
_cell.length_b   1.000
_cell.length_c   1.000
_cell.angle_alpha   90.00
_cell.angle_beta   90.00
_cell.angle_gamma   90.00
#
_symmetry.space_group_name_H-M   'P 1'
#
loop_
_entity.id
_entity.type
_entity.pdbx_description
1 polymer ?
#
loop_
_entity_poly.entity_id
_entity_poly.type
_entity_poly.pdbx_seq_one_letter_code
_entity_poly.pdbx_strand_id
1 'polypeptide(L)'
;MLSDTDAASARNDHLPFFVTIAYILGLRVAPKYRRLGIGAELVKKMEQWCKTKGAEYVYIATEKDNAASVALFTKKLGYIEFRNPAILLQPVYVRCKRLCKKRIRIVELTAEEARNFYRQLSIFGKSEFFPMDIEDVVRSRLHKGTWLAVCKDCFGGYGVTVKETYSKCQNEESMHRFNGVRDSNVHTGSKNEGIHCGRDSQSNAKEERRFIFGPSCTESTSCSSWAIISIWKCNHIYKLQMKGAPLYMRAAGAASRMVGHMLSPLISIPTMPNVFQPFGLQLIYGLHAQGPHGLRLLNQLCWLAHNLAKEEGCAFVAAEVARNDPIRRAIPHWTCDDDMWCIKRLSDSSRSSLDITDWLQAHPVPSLFLDPRDF
;
A
#
# COMPACT_ATOMS: atom_id res chain seq x y z
N MET A 1 14.49 -34.70 34.73
CA MET A 1 13.24 -34.06 35.19
C MET A 1 13.57 -32.61 35.49
N LEU A 2 13.38 -31.75 34.50
CA LEU A 2 13.50 -30.30 34.65
C LEU A 2 12.18 -29.82 35.24
N SER A 3 12.25 -29.05 36.32
CA SER A 3 11.10 -28.58 37.09
C SER A 3 10.23 -27.62 36.28
N ASP A 4 8.91 -27.81 36.38
CA ASP A 4 7.85 -27.01 35.75
C ASP A 4 7.88 -25.50 36.10
N THR A 5 8.81 -25.07 36.94
CA THR A 5 9.03 -23.68 37.34
C THR A 5 9.84 -22.87 36.33
N ASP A 6 10.66 -23.50 35.48
CA ASP A 6 11.48 -22.79 34.47
C ASP A 6 10.73 -22.57 33.14
N ALA A 7 9.61 -23.27 32.93
CA ALA A 7 8.72 -23.08 31.77
C ALA A 7 7.67 -21.96 31.99
N ALA A 8 7.60 -21.40 33.19
CA ALA A 8 6.65 -20.34 33.56
C ALA A 8 7.24 -18.92 33.46
N SER A 9 8.56 -18.76 33.42
CA SER A 9 9.21 -17.42 33.34
C SER A 9 9.45 -16.93 31.90
N ALA A 10 9.22 -17.76 30.88
CA ALA A 10 9.38 -17.40 29.46
C ALA A 10 8.08 -16.96 28.76
N ARG A 11 7.00 -16.72 29.52
CA ARG A 11 5.68 -16.26 29.01
C ARG A 11 5.30 -14.86 29.49
N ASN A 12 6.24 -13.93 29.49
CA ASN A 12 5.87 -12.52 29.31
C ASN A 12 5.83 -12.25 27.80
N ASP A 13 4.76 -12.75 27.18
CA ASP A 13 4.40 -12.37 25.81
C ASP A 13 4.20 -10.84 25.80
N HIS A 14 5.10 -10.12 25.14
CA HIS A 14 4.99 -8.68 24.92
C HIS A 14 3.72 -8.38 24.11
N LEU A 15 2.60 -8.19 24.79
CA LEU A 15 1.38 -7.65 24.20
C LEU A 15 1.72 -6.32 23.51
N PRO A 16 1.21 -6.07 22.28
CA PRO A 16 1.52 -4.86 21.54
C PRO A 16 1.16 -3.62 22.36
N PHE A 17 2.15 -2.76 22.58
CA PHE A 17 1.97 -1.50 23.27
C PHE A 17 1.41 -0.45 22.29
N PHE A 18 0.28 0.15 22.64
CA PHE A 18 -0.35 1.19 21.83
C PHE A 18 -0.29 2.53 22.55
N VAL A 19 -0.03 3.57 21.75
CA VAL A 19 -0.04 4.97 22.19
C VAL A 19 -0.83 5.81 21.21
N THR A 20 -1.43 6.90 21.71
CA THR A 20 -2.03 7.91 20.85
C THR A 20 -0.93 8.82 20.32
N ILE A 21 -0.78 8.84 19.00
CA ILE A 21 0.19 9.68 18.30
C ILE A 21 -0.56 10.69 17.43
N ALA A 22 -0.16 11.95 17.50
CA ALA A 22 -0.61 12.98 16.59
C ALA A 22 0.33 13.09 15.38
N TYR A 23 -0.22 13.42 14.23
CA TYR A 23 0.55 13.68 13.01
C TYR A 23 0.30 15.11 12.51
N ILE A 24 1.37 15.85 12.23
CA ILE A 24 1.28 17.18 11.61
C ILE A 24 1.85 17.10 10.19
N LEU A 25 0.99 17.37 9.21
CA LEU A 25 1.29 17.33 7.79
C LEU A 25 1.20 18.71 7.13
N GLY A 26 1.99 18.93 6.09
CA GLY A 26 1.78 20.04 5.15
C GLY A 26 2.01 21.43 5.73
N LEU A 27 2.81 21.58 6.79
CA LEU A 27 3.14 22.88 7.37
C LEU A 27 3.84 23.78 6.33
N ARG A 28 3.21 24.92 6.01
CA ARG A 28 3.77 25.90 5.05
C ARG A 28 3.62 27.32 5.57
N VAL A 29 4.68 28.11 5.37
CA VAL A 29 4.67 29.57 5.58
C VAL A 29 5.03 30.26 4.26
N ALA A 30 4.18 31.18 3.82
CA ALA A 30 4.39 31.93 2.59
C ALA A 30 5.74 32.67 2.61
N PRO A 31 6.48 32.73 1.49
CA PRO A 31 7.84 33.29 1.44
C PRO A 31 8.00 34.65 2.13
N LYS A 32 7.08 35.59 1.88
CA LYS A 32 7.06 36.94 2.47
C LYS A 32 6.93 37.00 4.00
N TYR A 33 6.50 35.91 4.64
CA TYR A 33 6.29 35.83 6.09
C TYR A 33 7.23 34.82 6.78
N ARG A 34 8.22 34.28 6.04
CA ARG A 34 9.21 33.37 6.62
C ARG A 34 10.13 34.11 7.58
N ARG A 35 10.73 33.37 8.51
CA ARG A 35 11.68 33.88 9.52
C ARG A 35 11.11 34.89 10.53
N LEU A 36 9.78 35.06 10.57
CA LEU A 36 9.07 35.86 11.59
C LEU A 36 8.58 35.02 12.78
N GLY A 37 9.09 33.80 12.97
CA GLY A 37 8.64 32.89 14.04
C GLY A 37 7.29 32.20 13.84
N ILE A 38 6.52 32.57 12.81
CA ILE A 38 5.16 32.05 12.55
C ILE A 38 5.10 30.52 12.51
N GLY A 39 6.00 29.86 11.77
CA GLY A 39 6.00 28.39 11.68
C GLY A 39 6.20 27.72 13.04
N ALA A 40 7.07 28.27 13.89
CA ALA A 40 7.30 27.75 15.24
C ALA A 40 6.06 27.92 16.13
N GLU A 41 5.42 29.09 16.04
CA GLU A 41 4.22 29.39 16.82
C GLU A 41 3.02 28.53 16.41
N LEU A 42 2.85 28.29 15.12
CA LEU A 42 1.83 27.35 14.61
C LEU A 42 2.05 25.94 15.17
N VAL A 43 3.28 25.42 15.14
CA VAL A 43 3.57 24.08 15.68
C VAL A 43 3.30 24.02 17.18
N LYS A 44 3.73 25.00 17.96
CA LYS A 44 3.45 25.04 19.42
C LYS A 44 1.95 25.00 19.73
N LYS A 45 1.13 25.75 18.97
CA LYS A 45 -0.33 25.73 19.14
C LYS A 45 -0.93 24.38 18.76
N MET A 46 -0.46 23.76 17.69
CA MET A 46 -0.88 22.41 17.30
C MET A 46 -0.47 21.37 18.35
N GLU A 47 0.77 21.41 18.86
CA GLU A 47 1.24 20.55 19.96
C GLU A 47 0.34 20.67 21.19
N GLN A 48 -0.01 21.89 21.60
CA GLN A 48 -0.90 22.10 22.73
C GLN A 48 -2.29 21.50 22.49
N TRP A 49 -2.83 21.65 21.28
CA TRP A 49 -4.10 21.03 20.91
C TRP A 49 -4.02 19.49 20.88
N CYS A 50 -2.94 18.93 20.33
CA CYS A 50 -2.70 17.48 20.36
C CYS A 50 -2.64 16.94 21.79
N LYS A 51 -2.00 17.67 22.72
CA LYS A 51 -2.01 17.34 24.16
C LYS A 51 -3.42 17.29 24.73
N THR A 52 -4.29 18.26 24.42
CA THR A 52 -5.69 18.24 24.90
C THR A 52 -6.53 17.12 24.28
N LYS A 53 -6.08 16.55 23.16
CA LYS A 53 -6.66 15.34 22.56
C LYS A 53 -6.05 14.03 23.07
N GLY A 54 -5.15 14.09 24.05
CA GLY A 54 -4.54 12.91 24.67
C GLY A 54 -3.40 12.31 23.86
N ALA A 55 -2.82 13.04 22.91
CA ALA A 55 -1.64 12.57 22.18
C ALA A 55 -0.42 12.51 23.10
N GLU A 56 0.21 11.33 23.19
CA GLU A 56 1.46 11.12 23.92
C GLU A 56 2.67 11.54 23.09
N TYR A 57 2.55 11.43 21.76
CA TYR A 57 3.57 11.82 20.79
C TYR A 57 2.99 12.70 19.70
N VAL A 58 3.86 13.44 19.05
CA VAL A 58 3.60 14.06 17.75
C VAL A 58 4.74 13.74 16.82
N TYR A 59 4.44 13.40 15.56
CA TYR A 59 5.45 13.31 14.52
C TYR A 59 5.13 14.24 13.36
N ILE A 60 6.17 14.51 12.57
CA ILE A 60 6.13 15.31 11.34
C ILE A 60 6.98 14.61 10.29
N ALA A 61 6.54 14.67 9.04
CA ALA A 61 7.36 14.31 7.89
C ALA A 61 7.91 15.58 7.25
N THR A 62 9.18 15.56 6.87
CA THR A 62 9.82 16.60 6.07
C THR A 62 10.79 16.00 5.08
N GLU A 63 10.89 16.60 3.90
CA GLU A 63 11.94 16.27 2.93
C GLU A 63 13.32 16.41 3.60
N LYS A 64 14.20 15.44 3.35
CA LYS A 64 15.50 15.35 4.01
C LYS A 64 16.43 16.53 3.70
N ASP A 65 16.29 17.14 2.53
CA ASP A 65 17.08 18.28 2.06
C ASP A 65 16.46 19.65 2.42
N ASN A 66 15.28 19.67 3.03
CA ASN A 66 14.64 20.90 3.52
C ASN A 66 15.28 21.39 4.83
N ALA A 67 16.50 21.90 4.74
CA ALA A 67 17.31 22.36 5.88
C ALA A 67 16.58 23.35 6.81
N ALA A 68 15.66 24.15 6.27
CA ALA A 68 14.85 25.09 7.03
C ALA A 68 13.82 24.41 7.93
N SER A 69 13.15 23.37 7.41
CA SER A 69 12.18 22.55 8.14
C SER A 69 12.91 21.68 9.17
N VAL A 70 13.98 20.99 8.75
CA VAL A 70 14.83 20.19 9.65
C VAL A 70 15.29 21.02 10.85
N ALA A 71 15.88 22.19 10.62
CA ALA A 71 16.35 23.06 11.70
C ALA A 71 15.21 23.60 12.59
N LEU A 72 14.01 23.81 12.05
CA LEU A 72 12.85 24.22 12.86
C LEU A 72 12.49 23.12 13.86
N PHE A 73 12.35 21.88 13.40
CA PHE A 73 11.90 20.79 14.25
C PHE A 73 13.00 20.28 15.19
N THR A 74 14.19 19.98 14.68
CA THR A 74 15.23 19.32 15.48
C THR A 74 16.01 20.28 16.38
N LYS A 75 16.23 21.53 15.94
CA LYS A 75 17.03 22.50 16.71
C LYS A 75 16.21 23.46 17.56
N LYS A 76 14.98 23.79 17.16
CA LYS A 76 14.15 24.81 17.86
C LYS A 76 12.99 24.24 18.64
N LEU A 77 12.37 23.16 18.16
CA LEU A 77 11.14 22.62 18.74
C LEU A 77 11.35 21.32 19.53
N GLY A 78 12.58 20.78 19.55
CA GLY A 78 12.95 19.63 20.37
C GLY A 78 12.44 18.30 19.84
N TYR A 79 12.26 18.17 18.52
CA TYR A 79 11.99 16.88 17.88
C TYR A 79 13.30 16.11 17.70
N ILE A 80 13.22 14.80 17.74
CA ILE A 80 14.32 13.91 17.37
C ILE A 80 14.04 13.29 16.00
N GLU A 81 15.10 13.04 15.23
CA GLU A 81 14.99 12.23 14.01
C GLU A 81 14.62 10.80 14.41
N PHE A 82 13.65 10.19 13.72
CA PHE A 82 13.08 8.92 14.14
C PHE A 82 13.12 7.87 13.04
N ARG A 83 12.52 8.13 11.88
CA ARG A 83 12.44 7.19 10.76
C ARG A 83 12.66 7.91 9.44
N ASN A 84 13.09 7.17 8.42
CA ASN A 84 13.33 7.70 7.09
C ASN A 84 12.56 6.84 6.09
N PRO A 85 11.29 7.18 5.79
CA PRO A 85 10.56 6.52 4.73
C PRO A 85 10.98 7.05 3.35
N ALA A 86 10.60 6.30 2.33
CA ALA A 86 10.78 6.65 0.94
C ALA A 86 9.40 6.63 0.27
N ILE A 87 9.00 7.78 -0.29
CA ILE A 87 7.80 7.88 -1.12
C ILE A 87 8.17 7.49 -2.54
N LEU A 88 7.53 6.43 -3.03
CA LEU A 88 7.72 5.84 -4.35
C LEU A 88 6.54 6.22 -5.24
N LEU A 89 6.82 6.89 -6.36
CA LEU A 89 5.79 7.27 -7.32
C LEU A 89 5.94 6.49 -8.63
N GLN A 90 4.92 5.72 -8.96
CA GLN A 90 4.82 4.94 -10.18
C GLN A 90 3.79 5.56 -11.12
N PRO A 91 4.20 6.03 -12.31
CA PRO A 91 3.24 6.50 -13.29
C PRO A 91 2.33 5.37 -13.80
N VAL A 92 1.09 5.73 -14.06
CA VAL A 92 0.12 4.87 -14.74
C VAL A 92 0.31 5.02 -16.24
N TYR A 93 0.74 3.95 -16.87
CA TYR A 93 1.08 3.90 -18.28
C TYR A 93 -0.16 3.77 -19.18
N VAL A 94 0.04 4.14 -20.45
CA VAL A 94 -0.98 4.01 -21.49
C VAL A 94 -1.42 2.56 -21.72
N ARG A 95 -0.53 1.58 -21.51
CA ARG A 95 -0.84 0.16 -21.67
C ARG A 95 -1.07 -0.53 -20.33
N CYS A 96 -2.05 -1.42 -20.26
CA CYS A 96 -2.19 -2.31 -19.11
C CYS A 96 -1.00 -3.27 -18.99
N LYS A 97 -0.59 -3.54 -17.75
CA LYS A 97 0.51 -4.42 -17.43
C LYS A 97 -0.01 -5.83 -17.31
N ARG A 98 0.69 -6.81 -17.89
CA ARG A 98 0.26 -8.21 -17.88
C ARG A 98 0.63 -8.88 -16.57
N LEU A 99 -0.33 -9.59 -15.99
CA LEU A 99 -0.14 -10.41 -14.81
C LEU A 99 0.14 -11.87 -15.21
N CYS A 100 1.02 -12.54 -14.47
CA CYS A 100 1.45 -13.92 -14.75
C CYS A 100 0.42 -14.96 -14.27
N LYS A 101 -0.73 -15.05 -14.96
CA LYS A 101 -1.86 -15.93 -14.58
C LYS A 101 -1.53 -17.42 -14.51
N LYS A 102 -0.48 -17.88 -15.22
CA LYS A 102 -0.09 -19.30 -15.29
C LYS A 102 0.49 -19.82 -13.97
N ARG A 103 1.26 -18.99 -13.26
CA ARG A 103 2.03 -19.41 -12.07
C ARG A 103 1.57 -18.72 -10.79
N ILE A 104 0.77 -17.67 -10.90
CA ILE A 104 0.39 -16.81 -9.77
C ILE A 104 -1.13 -16.75 -9.70
N ARG A 105 -1.66 -16.95 -8.49
CA ARG A 105 -3.06 -16.73 -8.16
C ARG A 105 -3.16 -15.44 -7.36
N ILE A 106 -4.05 -14.54 -7.78
CA ILE A 106 -4.36 -13.30 -7.08
C ILE A 106 -5.80 -13.38 -6.60
N VAL A 107 -5.99 -13.12 -5.31
CA VAL A 107 -7.28 -13.19 -4.63
C VAL A 107 -7.54 -11.86 -3.95
N GLU A 108 -8.72 -11.31 -4.14
CA GLU A 108 -9.22 -10.22 -3.30
C GLU A 108 -9.77 -10.77 -1.99
N LEU A 109 -9.29 -10.23 -0.88
CA LEU A 109 -9.74 -10.56 0.46
C LEU A 109 -10.96 -9.71 0.83
N THR A 110 -11.87 -10.32 1.58
CA THR A 110 -12.90 -9.57 2.30
C THR A 110 -12.27 -8.67 3.37
N ALA A 111 -13.00 -7.64 3.81
CA ALA A 111 -12.52 -6.76 4.89
C ALA A 111 -12.19 -7.53 6.18
N GLU A 112 -12.95 -8.59 6.47
CA GLU A 112 -12.74 -9.46 7.63
C GLU A 112 -11.45 -10.29 7.50
N GLU A 113 -11.21 -10.89 6.34
CA GLU A 113 -9.99 -11.63 6.04
C GLU A 113 -8.76 -10.71 6.08
N ALA A 114 -8.84 -9.53 5.47
CA ALA A 114 -7.77 -8.53 5.48
C ALA A 114 -7.44 -8.06 6.90
N ARG A 115 -8.45 -7.74 7.71
CA ARG A 115 -8.29 -7.37 9.13
C ARG A 115 -7.53 -8.43 9.91
N ASN A 116 -7.97 -9.68 9.79
CA ASN A 116 -7.37 -10.79 10.53
C ASN A 116 -5.93 -11.05 10.08
N PHE A 117 -5.67 -10.93 8.77
CA PHE A 117 -4.33 -11.05 8.21
C PHE A 117 -3.38 -9.98 8.77
N TYR A 118 -3.80 -8.70 8.74
CA TYR A 118 -3.00 -7.60 9.26
C TYR A 118 -2.76 -7.69 10.77
N ARG A 119 -3.77 -8.04 11.57
CA ARG A 119 -3.60 -8.27 13.01
C ARG A 119 -2.60 -9.38 13.30
N GLN A 120 -2.66 -10.48 12.54
CA GLN A 120 -1.67 -11.54 12.68
C GLN A 120 -0.27 -11.01 12.39
N LEU A 121 -0.05 -10.31 11.26
CA LEU A 121 1.26 -9.74 10.95
C LEU A 121 1.80 -8.80 12.04
N SER A 122 0.92 -7.99 12.64
CA SER A 122 1.27 -7.11 13.76
C SER A 122 1.72 -7.87 15.00
N ILE A 123 1.05 -8.97 15.38
CA ILE A 123 1.38 -9.78 16.56
C ILE A 123 2.80 -10.36 16.43
N PHE A 124 3.26 -10.67 15.22
CA PHE A 124 4.62 -11.19 15.00
C PHE A 124 5.69 -10.08 14.89
N GLY A 125 5.39 -8.85 15.32
CA GLY A 125 6.35 -7.74 15.38
C GLY A 125 6.88 -7.30 14.01
N LYS A 126 6.14 -7.58 12.94
CA LYS A 126 6.63 -7.38 11.57
C LYS A 126 6.51 -5.94 11.07
N SER A 127 5.84 -5.05 11.81
CA SER A 127 5.65 -3.66 11.38
C SER A 127 5.50 -2.69 12.54
N GLU A 128 6.21 -1.56 12.47
CA GLU A 128 5.96 -0.39 13.32
C GLU A 128 4.74 0.41 12.82
N PHE A 129 4.16 1.26 13.69
CA PHE A 129 2.99 2.11 13.39
C PHE A 129 1.72 1.36 12.99
N PHE A 130 1.57 0.12 13.46
CA PHE A 130 0.36 -0.63 13.19
C PHE A 130 -0.86 0.01 13.90
N PRO A 131 -1.92 0.40 13.17
CA PRO A 131 -3.07 1.07 13.77
C PRO A 131 -3.91 0.08 14.59
N MET A 132 -4.24 0.44 15.83
CA MET A 132 -5.15 -0.35 16.68
C MET A 132 -6.52 -0.56 16.01
N ASP A 133 -6.96 0.44 15.24
CA ASP A 133 -8.22 0.53 14.54
C ASP A 133 -8.12 0.15 13.05
N ILE A 134 -7.23 -0.78 12.68
CA ILE A 134 -7.09 -1.30 11.31
C ILE A 134 -8.43 -1.70 10.65
N GLU A 135 -9.41 -2.10 11.45
CA GLU A 135 -10.77 -2.42 11.03
C GLU A 135 -11.49 -1.26 10.36
N ASP A 136 -11.32 -0.04 10.88
CA ASP A 136 -11.91 1.17 10.33
C ASP A 136 -11.23 1.56 9.01
N VAL A 137 -9.92 1.32 8.93
CA VAL A 137 -9.16 1.50 7.69
C VAL A 137 -9.68 0.57 6.60
N VAL A 138 -9.76 -0.76 6.84
CA VAL A 138 -10.19 -1.72 5.80
C VAL A 138 -11.69 -1.65 5.48
N ARG A 139 -12.52 -1.08 6.36
CA ARG A 139 -13.96 -0.84 6.10
C ARG A 139 -14.27 0.51 5.48
N SER A 140 -13.29 1.41 5.43
CA SER A 140 -13.46 2.73 4.82
C SER A 140 -13.95 2.64 3.38
N ARG A 141 -14.80 3.59 2.97
CA ARG A 141 -15.21 3.73 1.56
C ARG A 141 -14.05 4.07 0.63
N LEU A 142 -12.96 4.59 1.19
CA LEU A 142 -11.73 4.92 0.48
C LEU A 142 -10.80 3.71 0.34
N HIS A 143 -10.98 2.67 1.17
CA HIS A 143 -10.35 1.38 0.96
C HIS A 143 -10.93 0.74 -0.30
N LYS A 144 -10.08 0.56 -1.33
CA LYS A 144 -10.50 -0.07 -2.57
C LYS A 144 -10.64 -1.58 -2.42
N GLY A 145 -9.77 -2.17 -1.60
CA GLY A 145 -9.68 -3.61 -1.39
C GLY A 145 -8.28 -4.03 -0.94
N THR A 146 -8.16 -5.31 -0.62
CA THR A 146 -6.91 -5.97 -0.24
C THR A 146 -6.71 -7.20 -1.10
N TRP A 147 -5.51 -7.38 -1.66
CA TRP A 147 -5.19 -8.49 -2.55
C TRP A 147 -4.02 -9.30 -2.04
N LEU A 148 -4.20 -10.62 -2.03
CA LEU A 148 -3.18 -11.61 -1.72
C LEU A 148 -2.73 -12.28 -3.02
N ALA A 149 -1.42 -12.36 -3.24
CA ALA A 149 -0.81 -13.12 -4.32
C ALA A 149 -0.06 -14.33 -3.78
N VAL A 150 -0.29 -15.50 -4.37
CA VAL A 150 0.37 -16.77 -4.02
C VAL A 150 0.82 -17.50 -5.28
N CYS A 151 1.85 -18.32 -5.15
CA CYS A 151 2.30 -19.22 -6.22
C CYS A 151 1.33 -20.41 -6.38
N LYS A 152 0.92 -20.72 -7.63
CA LYS A 152 0.01 -21.84 -7.95
C LYS A 152 0.66 -23.19 -7.70
N ASP A 153 1.96 -23.32 -7.99
CA ASP A 153 2.74 -24.55 -7.84
C ASP A 153 2.95 -24.94 -6.36
N CYS A 154 2.60 -24.05 -5.44
CA CYS A 154 2.72 -24.26 -3.99
C CYS A 154 1.41 -24.73 -3.36
N PHE A 155 0.34 -24.79 -4.16
CA PHE A 155 -1.01 -25.17 -3.75
C PHE A 155 -1.50 -26.37 -4.58
N GLY A 156 -0.75 -27.46 -4.53
CA GLY A 156 -1.29 -28.77 -4.90
C GLY A 156 -2.07 -29.35 -3.73
N GLY A 157 -3.41 -29.20 -3.69
CA GLY A 157 -4.21 -30.01 -2.77
C GLY A 157 -5.59 -29.49 -2.35
N TYR A 158 -5.80 -28.18 -2.22
CA TYR A 158 -7.09 -27.67 -1.73
C TYR A 158 -7.86 -26.94 -2.82
N GLY A 159 -8.87 -27.63 -3.36
CA GLY A 159 -9.83 -27.14 -4.35
C GLY A 159 -10.79 -26.11 -3.77
N VAL A 160 -10.28 -25.00 -3.22
CA VAL A 160 -11.10 -23.84 -2.92
C VAL A 160 -11.27 -23.05 -4.22
N THR A 161 -12.50 -23.03 -4.74
CA THR A 161 -12.89 -22.18 -5.86
C THR A 161 -12.88 -20.72 -5.40
N VAL A 162 -11.70 -20.11 -5.38
CA VAL A 162 -11.55 -18.69 -5.09
C VAL A 162 -11.68 -17.92 -6.40
N LYS A 163 -12.56 -16.91 -6.43
CA LYS A 163 -12.70 -16.00 -7.57
C LYS A 163 -11.38 -15.25 -7.76
N GLU A 164 -10.63 -15.60 -8.80
CA GLU A 164 -9.38 -14.90 -9.13
C GLU A 164 -9.70 -13.46 -9.55
N THR A 165 -8.90 -12.50 -9.09
CA THR A 165 -9.10 -11.08 -9.39
C THR A 165 -8.11 -10.60 -10.44
N TYR A 166 -8.65 -10.07 -11.54
CA TYR A 166 -7.89 -9.39 -12.59
C TYR A 166 -8.66 -8.14 -13.08
N SER A 167 -7.92 -7.08 -13.39
CA SER A 167 -8.45 -5.80 -13.91
C SER A 167 -9.20 -6.00 -15.24
N LYS A 168 -10.34 -5.33 -15.44
CA LYS A 168 -11.11 -5.30 -16.69
C LYS A 168 -10.25 -4.88 -17.89
N CYS A 169 -9.37 -3.90 -17.70
CA CYS A 169 -8.47 -3.39 -18.73
C CYS A 169 -7.57 -4.48 -19.35
N GLN A 170 -7.23 -5.54 -18.61
CA GLN A 170 -6.50 -6.67 -19.18
C GLN A 170 -7.37 -7.56 -20.07
N ASN A 171 -8.64 -7.74 -19.73
CA ASN A 171 -9.53 -8.62 -20.47
C ASN A 171 -9.85 -8.03 -21.86
N GLU A 172 -10.05 -6.71 -21.93
CA GLU A 172 -10.28 -5.98 -23.19
C GLU A 172 -9.03 -6.01 -24.11
N GLU A 173 -7.82 -5.78 -23.57
CA GLU A 173 -6.57 -5.90 -24.34
C GLU A 173 -6.32 -7.33 -24.86
N SER A 174 -6.84 -8.35 -24.15
CA SER A 174 -6.75 -9.75 -24.57
C SER A 174 -7.70 -10.05 -25.73
N MET A 175 -8.93 -9.51 -25.67
CA MET A 175 -9.97 -9.66 -26.69
C MET A 175 -9.61 -8.97 -28.01
N HIS A 176 -9.10 -7.73 -27.96
CA HIS A 176 -8.68 -7.01 -29.18
C HIS A 176 -7.54 -7.72 -29.91
N ARG A 177 -6.69 -8.45 -29.20
CA ARG A 177 -5.61 -9.25 -29.80
C ARG A 177 -6.11 -10.54 -30.43
N PHE A 178 -7.17 -11.14 -29.90
CA PHE A 178 -7.84 -12.30 -30.50
C PHE A 178 -8.66 -11.92 -31.74
N ASN A 179 -9.32 -10.76 -31.72
CA ASN A 179 -10.07 -10.26 -32.87
C ASN A 179 -9.18 -9.75 -34.02
N GLY A 180 -7.89 -9.50 -33.76
CA GLY A 180 -6.90 -9.18 -34.80
C GLY A 180 -6.34 -10.39 -35.56
N VAL A 181 -6.86 -11.61 -35.34
CA VAL A 181 -6.39 -12.86 -35.99
C VAL A 181 -7.53 -13.64 -36.66
N ARG A 182 -8.73 -13.06 -36.82
CA ARG A 182 -9.82 -13.72 -37.57
C ARG A 182 -10.61 -12.73 -38.42
N ASP A 183 -10.06 -12.43 -39.59
CA ASP A 183 -10.85 -12.06 -40.77
C ASP A 183 -10.58 -13.10 -41.87
N SER A 184 -11.41 -14.15 -41.87
CA SER A 184 -11.83 -14.91 -43.06
C SER A 184 -12.53 -16.19 -42.61
N ASN A 185 -13.85 -16.12 -42.45
CA ASN A 185 -14.80 -17.00 -43.17
C ASN A 185 -16.18 -16.94 -42.51
N VAL A 186 -17.08 -16.32 -43.28
CA VAL A 186 -18.52 -16.44 -43.19
C VAL A 186 -18.92 -17.90 -43.38
N HIS A 187 -19.71 -18.46 -42.46
CA HIS A 187 -20.71 -19.46 -42.81
C HIS A 187 -21.90 -19.44 -41.85
N THR A 188 -23.07 -19.48 -42.48
CA THR A 188 -24.45 -19.48 -42.01
C THR A 188 -24.85 -20.79 -41.32
N GLY A 189 -25.81 -20.77 -40.39
CA GLY A 189 -26.67 -21.95 -40.16
C GLY A 189 -27.26 -22.16 -38.75
N SER A 190 -28.52 -21.72 -38.61
CA SER A 190 -29.67 -22.41 -37.98
C SER A 190 -29.80 -22.67 -36.46
N LYS A 191 -31.08 -22.70 -36.08
CA LYS A 191 -31.77 -22.79 -34.79
C LYS A 191 -31.90 -24.23 -34.23
N ASN A 192 -32.08 -24.36 -32.91
CA ASN A 192 -33.18 -25.08 -32.19
C ASN A 192 -32.80 -25.20 -30.70
N GLU A 193 -33.58 -24.63 -29.77
CA GLU A 193 -34.76 -25.17 -29.05
C GLU A 193 -34.46 -26.15 -27.91
N GLY A 194 -34.79 -25.68 -26.68
CA GLY A 194 -35.50 -26.42 -25.63
C GLY A 194 -34.80 -27.55 -24.86
N ILE A 195 -34.75 -27.44 -23.53
CA ILE A 195 -35.42 -28.35 -22.57
C ILE A 195 -35.31 -27.77 -21.15
N HIS A 196 -36.43 -27.88 -20.43
CA HIS A 196 -36.71 -27.43 -19.08
C HIS A 196 -36.63 -28.65 -18.14
N CYS A 197 -36.01 -28.54 -16.95
CA CYS A 197 -36.55 -29.05 -15.67
C CYS A 197 -35.56 -28.93 -14.50
N GLY A 198 -36.10 -28.74 -13.29
CA GLY A 198 -35.44 -29.13 -12.03
C GLY A 198 -35.17 -27.99 -11.05
N ARG A 199 -36.20 -27.60 -10.27
CA ARG A 199 -35.98 -26.95 -8.97
C ARG A 199 -35.56 -28.05 -8.00
N ASP A 200 -34.40 -27.88 -7.38
CA ASP A 200 -34.12 -28.48 -6.08
C ASP A 200 -33.55 -27.41 -5.16
N SER A 201 -34.37 -27.06 -4.17
CA SER A 201 -34.01 -26.26 -3.02
C SER A 201 -33.18 -27.12 -2.07
N GLN A 202 -31.87 -26.88 -1.99
CA GLN A 202 -31.08 -27.33 -0.84
C GLN A 202 -30.29 -26.18 -0.24
N SER A 203 -30.50 -26.06 1.06
CA SER A 203 -30.04 -25.09 2.04
C SER A 203 -28.56 -24.73 1.96
N ASN A 204 -28.31 -23.42 1.98
CA ASN A 204 -27.03 -22.76 2.24
C ASN A 204 -26.40 -23.25 3.56
N ALA A 205 -25.41 -24.13 3.48
CA ALA A 205 -24.33 -24.15 4.45
C ALA A 205 -23.28 -23.14 3.98
N LYS A 206 -23.10 -22.03 4.71
CA LYS A 206 -21.98 -21.11 4.51
C LYS A 206 -20.69 -21.87 4.78
N GLU A 207 -20.05 -22.33 3.72
CA GLU A 207 -18.69 -22.87 3.77
C GLU A 207 -17.75 -21.72 4.18
N GLU A 208 -17.36 -21.72 5.45
CA GLU A 208 -16.48 -20.72 6.05
C GLU A 208 -15.09 -20.87 5.41
N ARG A 209 -14.67 -19.91 4.58
CA ARG A 209 -13.33 -19.90 3.97
C ARG A 209 -12.28 -19.72 5.05
N ARG A 210 -11.78 -20.83 5.61
CA ARG A 210 -10.69 -20.81 6.58
C ARG A 210 -9.36 -20.70 5.83
N PHE A 211 -8.96 -19.46 5.56
CA PHE A 211 -7.61 -19.15 5.08
C PHE A 211 -6.62 -19.36 6.23
N ILE A 212 -6.03 -20.55 6.33
CA ILE A 212 -4.88 -20.79 7.21
C ILE A 212 -3.65 -20.16 6.55
N PHE A 213 -3.58 -18.84 6.57
CA PHE A 213 -2.40 -18.09 6.18
C PHE A 213 -1.96 -17.26 7.38
N GLY A 214 -1.17 -17.88 8.24
CA GLY A 214 -0.50 -17.26 9.37
C GLY A 214 0.86 -17.90 9.57
N PRO A 215 1.81 -17.27 10.28
CA PRO A 215 3.17 -17.78 10.46
C PRO A 215 3.26 -19.00 11.41
N SER A 216 2.14 -19.67 11.68
CA SER A 216 2.06 -20.98 12.33
C SER A 216 2.30 -22.15 11.37
N CYS A 217 2.76 -21.93 10.13
CA CYS A 217 3.26 -23.00 9.27
C CYS A 217 4.62 -23.49 9.77
N THR A 218 4.63 -24.14 10.93
CA THR A 218 5.76 -24.95 11.39
C THR A 218 5.68 -26.31 10.71
N GLU A 219 6.69 -26.54 9.88
CA GLU A 219 7.22 -27.84 9.46
C GLU A 219 6.42 -28.68 8.45
N SER A 220 7.08 -28.82 7.29
CA SER A 220 6.92 -29.82 6.22
C SER A 220 6.02 -29.47 5.01
N THR A 221 6.72 -29.34 3.87
CA THR A 221 6.30 -29.40 2.46
C THR A 221 5.86 -28.10 1.72
N SER A 222 6.76 -27.67 0.82
CA SER A 222 6.48 -26.94 -0.44
C SER A 222 5.99 -25.48 -0.35
N CYS A 223 6.96 -24.56 -0.25
CA CYS A 223 6.97 -23.24 -0.90
C CYS A 223 5.81 -22.26 -0.57
N SER A 224 5.62 -21.86 0.69
CA SER A 224 4.61 -20.84 1.05
C SER A 224 5.05 -19.39 0.74
N SER A 225 5.41 -19.10 -0.51
CA SER A 225 5.64 -17.70 -0.94
C SER A 225 4.31 -16.98 -1.13
N TRP A 226 4.17 -15.83 -0.49
CA TRP A 226 2.98 -14.97 -0.60
C TRP A 226 3.36 -13.49 -0.57
N ALA A 227 2.48 -12.64 -1.08
CA ALA A 227 2.54 -11.19 -0.90
C ALA A 227 1.13 -10.62 -0.75
N ILE A 228 1.02 -9.48 -0.07
CA ILE A 228 -0.25 -8.79 0.16
C ILE A 228 -0.06 -7.29 -0.05
N ILE A 229 -1.10 -6.64 -0.59
CA ILE A 229 -1.22 -5.18 -0.63
C ILE A 229 -2.67 -4.76 -0.37
N SER A 230 -2.85 -3.55 0.11
CA SER A 230 -4.12 -2.83 0.07
C SER A 230 -4.00 -1.57 -0.79
N ILE A 231 -5.13 -1.12 -1.35
CA ILE A 231 -5.18 0.11 -2.16
C ILE A 231 -6.15 1.10 -1.54
N TRP A 232 -5.74 2.36 -1.47
CA TRP A 232 -6.52 3.50 -0.99
C TRP A 232 -6.78 4.51 -2.12
N LYS A 233 -8.02 5.01 -2.19
CA LYS A 233 -8.52 5.87 -3.28
C LYS A 233 -8.35 7.36 -2.98
N CYS A 234 -7.12 7.86 -2.96
CA CYS A 234 -6.84 9.31 -2.79
C CYS A 234 -7.52 10.15 -3.90
N ASN A 235 -7.71 9.56 -5.09
CA ASN A 235 -8.41 10.16 -6.23
C ASN A 235 -9.88 10.52 -5.98
N HIS A 236 -10.50 10.04 -4.89
CA HIS A 236 -11.83 10.43 -4.43
C HIS A 236 -11.82 11.59 -3.43
N ILE A 237 -10.65 11.95 -2.89
CA ILE A 237 -10.47 13.01 -1.89
C ILE A 237 -9.99 14.28 -2.58
N TYR A 238 -8.96 14.18 -3.43
CA TYR A 238 -8.39 15.32 -4.14
C TYR A 238 -7.88 14.94 -5.54
N LYS A 239 -7.63 15.98 -6.33
CA LYS A 239 -6.94 15.89 -7.61
C LYS A 239 -5.67 16.74 -7.56
N LEU A 240 -4.64 16.28 -8.24
CA LEU A 240 -3.38 16.99 -8.37
C LEU A 240 -3.27 17.59 -9.78
N GLN A 241 -2.54 18.70 -9.90
CA GLN A 241 -2.23 19.31 -11.18
C GLN A 241 -0.89 20.02 -11.09
N MET A 242 0.02 19.69 -12.00
CA MET A 242 1.27 20.44 -12.13
C MET A 242 1.00 21.76 -12.84
N LYS A 243 1.19 22.86 -12.11
CA LYS A 243 1.12 24.24 -12.64
C LYS A 243 2.53 24.83 -12.78
N GLY A 244 2.70 25.78 -13.71
CA GLY A 244 3.97 26.48 -13.91
C GLY A 244 4.98 25.77 -14.82
N ALA A 245 4.62 24.63 -15.43
CA ALA A 245 5.49 23.97 -16.39
C ALA A 245 5.59 24.76 -17.71
N PRO A 246 6.80 24.95 -18.26
CA PRO A 246 7.00 25.69 -19.51
C PRO A 246 6.39 24.95 -20.72
N LEU A 247 6.05 25.69 -21.78
CA LEU A 247 5.31 25.16 -22.94
C LEU A 247 6.02 23.97 -23.60
N TYR A 248 7.36 24.03 -23.73
CA TYR A 248 8.13 22.94 -24.32
C TYR A 248 8.00 21.63 -23.54
N MET A 249 7.92 21.68 -22.20
CA MET A 249 7.74 20.50 -21.37
C MET A 249 6.33 19.92 -21.54
N ARG A 250 5.32 20.78 -21.68
CA ARG A 250 3.94 20.36 -21.97
C ARG A 250 3.85 19.69 -23.35
N ALA A 251 4.51 20.27 -24.35
CA ALA A 251 4.59 19.72 -25.71
C ALA A 251 5.34 18.37 -25.74
N ALA A 252 6.50 18.28 -25.09
CA ALA A 252 7.28 17.03 -24.97
C ALA A 252 6.46 15.93 -24.29
N GLY A 253 5.70 16.27 -23.24
CA GLY A 253 4.79 15.33 -22.59
C GLY A 253 3.66 14.83 -23.49
N ALA A 254 3.07 15.72 -24.29
CA ALA A 254 2.05 15.34 -25.27
C ALA A 254 2.63 14.43 -26.37
N ALA A 255 3.81 14.77 -26.90
CA ALA A 255 4.51 13.96 -27.89
C ALA A 255 4.87 12.56 -27.34
N SER A 256 5.40 12.48 -26.11
CA SER A 256 5.70 11.21 -25.44
C SER A 256 4.48 10.29 -25.35
N ARG A 257 3.31 10.85 -25.02
CA ARG A 257 2.06 10.08 -24.99
C ARG A 257 1.63 9.63 -26.37
N MET A 258 1.69 10.49 -27.38
CA MET A 258 1.34 10.14 -28.76
C MET A 258 2.22 8.99 -29.27
N VAL A 259 3.54 9.08 -29.08
CA VAL A 259 4.48 8.00 -29.41
C VAL A 259 4.17 6.72 -28.64
N GLY A 260 3.86 6.84 -27.34
CA GLY A 260 3.46 5.69 -26.54
C GLY A 260 2.18 5.02 -27.03
N HIS A 261 1.17 5.78 -27.44
CA HIS A 261 -0.05 5.24 -28.04
C HIS A 261 0.26 4.51 -29.35
N MET A 262 1.08 5.10 -30.21
CA MET A 262 1.49 4.52 -31.49
C MET A 262 2.28 3.20 -31.32
N LEU A 263 3.19 3.15 -30.35
CA LEU A 263 4.04 1.97 -30.08
C LEU A 263 3.40 0.95 -29.12
N SER A 264 2.28 1.32 -28.47
CA SER A 264 1.59 0.49 -27.49
C SER A 264 1.19 -0.92 -27.96
N PRO A 265 0.91 -1.21 -29.26
CA PRO A 265 0.55 -2.56 -29.67
C PRO A 265 1.70 -3.56 -29.50
N LEU A 266 2.96 -3.09 -29.59
CA LEU A 266 4.16 -3.91 -29.56
C LEU A 266 4.90 -3.87 -28.21
N ILE A 267 5.07 -2.68 -27.62
CA ILE A 267 5.95 -2.49 -26.44
C ILE A 267 5.24 -1.67 -25.36
N SER A 268 5.44 -2.03 -24.09
CA SER A 268 4.96 -1.25 -22.95
C SER A 268 5.99 -0.18 -22.58
N ILE A 269 5.93 0.96 -23.26
CA ILE A 269 6.83 2.09 -23.03
C ILE A 269 6.35 2.87 -21.79
N PRO A 270 7.25 3.19 -20.86
CA PRO A 270 6.90 4.02 -19.73
C PRO A 270 6.72 5.46 -20.24
N THR A 271 5.46 5.90 -20.37
CA THR A 271 5.11 7.23 -20.85
C THR A 271 4.72 8.16 -19.72
N MET A 272 5.09 9.43 -19.83
CA MET A 272 4.68 10.43 -18.85
C MET A 272 3.17 10.63 -18.90
N PRO A 273 2.43 10.43 -17.79
CA PRO A 273 1.01 10.66 -17.75
C PRO A 273 0.71 12.16 -17.95
N ASN A 274 -0.55 12.50 -18.21
CA ASN A 274 -0.92 13.90 -18.38
C ASN A 274 -1.03 14.62 -17.03
N VAL A 275 0.13 15.01 -16.47
CA VAL A 275 0.22 15.70 -15.18
C VAL A 275 -0.22 17.16 -15.23
N PHE A 276 -0.47 17.71 -16.42
CA PHE A 276 -0.83 19.11 -16.65
C PHE A 276 -2.34 19.37 -16.58
N GLN A 277 -3.15 18.30 -16.58
CA GLN A 277 -4.58 18.35 -16.29
C GLN A 277 -4.84 17.74 -14.91
N PRO A 278 -5.97 18.04 -14.25
CA PRO A 278 -6.31 17.43 -12.98
C PRO A 278 -6.29 15.89 -13.06
N PHE A 279 -5.51 15.24 -12.20
CA PHE A 279 -5.35 13.79 -12.18
C PHE A 279 -5.54 13.20 -10.79
N GLY A 280 -5.93 11.93 -10.74
CA GLY A 280 -6.04 11.14 -9.52
C GLY A 280 -4.75 10.41 -9.15
N LEU A 281 -4.62 10.09 -7.87
CA LEU A 281 -3.59 9.24 -7.29
C LEU A 281 -4.26 8.08 -6.54
N GLN A 282 -3.69 6.88 -6.61
CA GLN A 282 -4.01 5.81 -5.67
C GLN A 282 -2.78 5.48 -4.84
N LEU A 283 -2.98 5.18 -3.56
CA LEU A 283 -1.92 4.78 -2.64
C LEU A 283 -1.99 3.28 -2.41
N ILE A 284 -0.86 2.59 -2.49
CA ILE A 284 -0.70 1.22 -2.01
C ILE A 284 -0.15 1.28 -0.59
N TYR A 285 -0.75 0.53 0.32
CA TYR A 285 -0.34 0.43 1.72
C TYR A 285 -0.46 -1.02 2.22
N GLY A 286 0.01 -1.28 3.45
CA GLY A 286 -0.02 -2.63 4.05
C GLY A 286 0.80 -3.66 3.25
N LEU A 287 1.91 -3.24 2.65
CA LEU A 287 2.70 -4.09 1.77
C LEU A 287 3.50 -5.10 2.60
N HIS A 288 3.29 -6.39 2.33
CA HIS A 288 4.14 -7.44 2.89
C HIS A 288 4.42 -8.53 1.86
N ALA A 289 5.59 -9.15 1.99
CA ALA A 289 6.01 -10.27 1.15
C ALA A 289 6.79 -11.28 1.99
N GLN A 290 6.52 -12.58 1.78
CA GLN A 290 7.16 -13.68 2.48
C GLN A 290 7.57 -14.77 1.48
N GLY A 291 8.69 -15.43 1.77
CA GLY A 291 9.21 -16.57 1.02
C GLY A 291 10.04 -16.20 -0.20
N PRO A 292 10.72 -17.18 -0.84
CA PRO A 292 11.67 -16.94 -1.93
C PRO A 292 11.09 -16.20 -3.15
N HIS A 293 9.78 -16.35 -3.41
CA HIS A 293 9.10 -15.67 -4.51
C HIS A 293 8.27 -14.47 -4.07
N GLY A 294 8.30 -14.08 -2.78
CA GLY A 294 7.47 -13.01 -2.22
C GLY A 294 7.62 -11.68 -2.95
N LEU A 295 8.85 -11.24 -3.23
CA LEU A 295 9.11 -10.00 -3.96
C LEU A 295 8.55 -10.03 -5.39
N ARG A 296 8.61 -11.20 -6.06
CA ARG A 296 8.02 -11.37 -7.39
C ARG A 296 6.50 -11.29 -7.35
N LEU A 297 5.88 -11.87 -6.32
CA LEU A 297 4.43 -11.80 -6.10
C LEU A 297 4.00 -10.36 -5.79
N LEU A 298 4.74 -9.65 -4.95
CA LEU A 298 4.49 -8.24 -4.63
C LEU A 298 4.57 -7.36 -5.87
N ASN A 299 5.57 -7.56 -6.73
CA ASN A 299 5.67 -6.85 -8.01
C ASN A 299 4.43 -7.04 -8.89
N GLN A 300 3.85 -8.26 -8.92
CA GLN A 300 2.61 -8.50 -9.65
C GLN A 300 1.42 -7.77 -9.03
N LEU A 301 1.34 -7.70 -7.70
CA LEU A 301 0.34 -6.91 -7.01
C LEU A 301 0.47 -5.40 -7.33
N CYS A 302 1.70 -4.87 -7.41
CA CYS A 302 1.91 -3.48 -7.86
C CYS A 302 1.40 -3.26 -9.30
N TRP A 303 1.56 -4.24 -10.20
CA TRP A 303 1.00 -4.15 -11.55
C TRP A 303 -0.52 -4.29 -11.61
N LEU A 304 -1.12 -5.06 -10.68
CA LEU A 304 -2.57 -5.07 -10.50
C LEU A 304 -3.05 -3.68 -10.08
N ALA A 305 -2.43 -3.08 -9.06
CA ALA A 305 -2.75 -1.75 -8.58
C ALA A 305 -2.62 -0.69 -9.68
N HIS A 306 -1.55 -0.75 -10.48
CA HIS A 306 -1.39 0.07 -11.68
C HIS A 306 -2.58 -0.03 -12.64
N ASN A 307 -3.05 -1.24 -12.94
CA ASN A 307 -4.17 -1.43 -13.87
C ASN A 307 -5.50 -0.95 -13.27
N LEU A 308 -5.71 -1.16 -11.98
CA LEU A 308 -6.88 -0.66 -11.26
C LEU A 308 -6.90 0.87 -11.19
N ALA A 309 -5.74 1.50 -10.98
CA ALA A 309 -5.58 2.94 -11.02
C ALA A 309 -5.87 3.52 -12.42
N LYS A 310 -5.46 2.80 -13.46
CA LYS A 310 -5.75 3.15 -14.86
C LYS A 310 -7.25 3.15 -15.17
N GLU A 311 -7.97 2.15 -14.70
CA GLU A 311 -9.44 2.07 -14.87
C GLU A 311 -10.17 3.26 -14.22
N GLU A 312 -9.59 3.84 -13.17
CA GLU A 312 -10.13 5.03 -12.49
C GLU A 312 -9.52 6.36 -12.98
N GLY A 313 -8.76 6.35 -14.08
CA GLY A 313 -8.16 7.56 -14.67
C GLY A 313 -7.11 8.22 -13.78
N CYS A 314 -6.46 7.45 -12.89
CA CYS A 314 -5.34 7.96 -12.10
C CYS A 314 -4.07 8.06 -12.94
N ALA A 315 -3.25 9.07 -12.67
CA ALA A 315 -1.96 9.25 -13.33
C ALA A 315 -0.82 8.55 -12.60
N PHE A 316 -0.96 8.31 -11.30
CA PHE A 316 0.08 7.71 -10.48
C PHE A 316 -0.49 6.71 -9.48
N VAL A 317 0.39 5.79 -9.09
CA VAL A 317 0.27 4.93 -7.92
C VAL A 317 1.43 5.27 -6.99
N ALA A 318 1.12 5.65 -5.75
CA ALA A 318 2.09 5.92 -4.71
C ALA A 318 2.26 4.71 -3.78
N ALA A 319 3.43 4.58 -3.16
CA ALA A 319 3.64 3.78 -1.97
C ALA A 319 4.64 4.50 -1.07
N GLU A 320 4.49 4.43 0.23
CA GLU A 320 5.50 4.87 1.18
C GLU A 320 5.97 3.66 1.98
N VAL A 321 7.28 3.44 2.02
CA VAL A 321 7.92 2.30 2.69
C VAL A 321 9.14 2.76 3.44
N ALA A 322 9.60 2.01 4.44
CA ALA A 322 10.87 2.31 5.08
C ALA A 322 12.01 2.31 4.03
N ARG A 323 12.94 3.27 4.11
CA ARG A 323 14.00 3.46 3.11
C ARG A 323 14.81 2.19 2.81
N ASN A 324 15.05 1.39 3.84
CA ASN A 324 15.85 0.16 3.79
C ASN A 324 15.02 -1.12 3.73
N ASP A 325 13.69 -1.02 3.53
CA ASP A 325 12.84 -2.20 3.42
C ASP A 325 13.22 -3.02 2.16
N PRO A 326 13.53 -4.32 2.29
CA PRO A 326 13.79 -5.19 1.14
C PRO A 326 12.67 -5.19 0.09
N ILE A 327 11.41 -4.96 0.49
CA ILE A 327 10.27 -4.94 -0.43
C ILE A 327 10.32 -3.78 -1.42
N ARG A 328 11.04 -2.69 -1.09
CA ARG A 328 11.22 -1.53 -1.99
C ARG A 328 11.71 -1.93 -3.37
N ARG A 329 12.55 -2.96 -3.46
CA ARG A 329 13.09 -3.50 -4.73
C ARG A 329 12.03 -4.10 -5.65
N ALA A 330 10.89 -4.52 -5.10
CA ALA A 330 9.79 -5.10 -5.85
C ALA A 330 8.78 -4.05 -6.36
N ILE A 331 8.79 -2.85 -5.80
CA ILE A 331 7.83 -1.79 -6.11
C ILE A 331 8.34 -1.00 -7.32
N PRO A 332 7.67 -1.06 -8.49
CA PRO A 332 8.03 -0.21 -9.62
C PRO A 332 7.84 1.26 -9.26
N HIS A 333 8.78 2.13 -9.63
CA HIS A 333 8.67 3.58 -9.46
C HIS A 333 9.56 4.33 -10.45
N TRP A 334 9.24 5.61 -10.71
CA TRP A 334 10.06 6.53 -11.50
C TRP A 334 10.87 7.48 -10.62
N THR A 335 10.20 8.06 -9.62
CA THR A 335 10.82 8.95 -8.65
C THR A 335 10.74 8.32 -7.28
N CYS A 336 11.71 8.70 -6.45
CA CYS A 336 11.77 8.31 -5.07
C CYS A 336 12.27 9.51 -4.29
N ASP A 337 11.45 9.97 -3.35
CA ASP A 337 11.79 11.07 -2.45
C ASP A 337 11.98 10.48 -1.05
N ASP A 338 13.16 10.69 -0.47
CA ASP A 338 13.48 10.23 0.88
C ASP A 338 12.99 11.29 1.88
N ASP A 339 12.04 10.88 2.71
CA ASP A 339 11.54 11.71 3.80
C ASP A 339 12.30 11.43 5.10
N MET A 340 12.18 12.39 6.02
CA MET A 340 12.65 12.29 7.38
C MET A 340 11.48 12.55 8.32
N TRP A 341 11.13 11.53 9.08
CA TRP A 341 10.16 11.63 10.16
C TRP A 341 10.88 12.06 11.42
N CYS A 342 10.41 13.16 11.99
CA CYS A 342 10.84 13.62 13.31
C CYS A 342 9.70 13.40 14.30
N ILE A 343 10.01 12.95 15.50
CA ILE A 343 9.02 12.70 16.56
C ILE A 343 9.37 13.50 17.82
N LYS A 344 8.35 13.87 18.58
CA LYS A 344 8.48 14.54 19.87
C LYS A 344 7.46 13.97 20.84
N ARG A 345 7.91 13.70 22.07
CA ARG A 345 7.02 13.34 23.17
C ARG A 345 6.30 14.57 23.70
N LEU A 346 4.99 14.45 23.91
CA LEU A 346 4.12 15.51 24.42
C LEU A 346 3.70 15.30 25.87
N SER A 347 3.66 14.05 26.35
CA SER A 347 3.24 13.71 27.71
C SER A 347 4.40 13.80 28.71
N ASP A 348 4.15 14.50 29.82
CA ASP A 348 5.09 14.61 30.97
C ASP A 348 4.95 13.43 31.95
N SER A 349 4.13 12.42 31.62
CA SER A 349 3.80 11.32 32.53
C SER A 349 5.01 10.43 32.85
N SER A 350 5.22 10.18 34.14
CA SER A 350 6.23 9.29 34.72
C SER A 350 5.95 7.80 34.47
N ARG A 351 5.48 7.44 33.27
CA ARG A 351 5.61 6.05 32.79
C ARG A 351 7.10 5.76 32.68
N SER A 352 7.55 4.57 33.12
CA SER A 352 8.96 4.17 33.19
C SER A 352 9.72 4.72 31.98
N SER A 353 10.47 5.80 32.21
CA SER A 353 11.11 6.57 31.15
C SER A 353 12.09 5.72 30.35
N LEU A 354 12.58 4.61 30.92
CA LEU A 354 13.44 3.64 30.25
C LEU A 354 12.74 2.94 29.07
N ASP A 355 11.65 2.23 29.29
CA ASP A 355 11.01 1.33 28.28
C ASP A 355 10.54 2.08 27.01
N ILE A 356 10.20 3.35 27.18
CA ILE A 356 9.69 4.22 26.11
C ILE A 356 10.82 4.97 25.38
N THR A 357 11.86 5.40 26.11
CA THR A 357 13.05 5.99 25.49
C THR A 357 13.78 4.93 24.66
N ASP A 358 13.72 3.68 25.10
CA ASP A 358 14.23 2.52 24.38
C ASP A 358 13.53 2.33 23.03
N TRP A 359 12.21 2.52 22.90
CA TRP A 359 11.53 2.46 21.58
C TRP A 359 11.96 3.57 20.61
N LEU A 360 12.07 4.81 21.10
CA LEU A 360 12.53 5.93 20.27
C LEU A 360 13.97 5.73 19.76
N GLN A 361 14.78 5.01 20.52
CA GLN A 361 16.17 4.69 20.20
C GLN A 361 16.34 3.29 19.58
N ALA A 362 15.28 2.47 19.53
CA ALA A 362 15.32 1.12 19.03
C ALA A 362 15.67 1.11 17.55
N HIS A 363 16.40 0.06 17.14
CA HIS A 363 16.69 -0.17 15.74
C HIS A 363 15.38 -0.28 14.94
N PRO A 364 15.26 0.46 13.83
CA PRO A 364 14.04 0.43 13.04
C PRO A 364 13.80 -0.98 12.52
N VAL A 365 12.60 -1.52 12.75
CA VAL A 365 12.17 -2.73 12.08
C VAL A 365 12.14 -2.47 10.56
N PRO A 366 12.39 -3.50 9.73
CA PRO A 366 12.55 -3.30 8.29
C PRO A 366 11.29 -2.79 7.60
N SER A 367 10.10 -2.98 8.19
CA SER A 367 8.81 -2.63 7.60
C SER A 367 8.05 -1.62 8.44
N LEU A 368 7.54 -0.59 7.78
CA LEU A 368 6.72 0.46 8.36
C LEU A 368 5.27 0.26 7.88
N PHE A 369 4.31 0.18 8.81
CA PHE A 369 2.91 0.20 8.41
C PHE A 369 2.48 1.64 8.19
N LEU A 370 2.21 1.98 6.93
CA LEU A 370 1.68 3.28 6.57
C LEU A 370 0.16 3.32 6.82
N ASP A 371 -0.30 4.30 7.61
CA ASP A 371 -1.72 4.59 7.71
C ASP A 371 -2.17 5.34 6.45
N PRO A 372 -3.04 4.76 5.60
CA PRO A 372 -3.45 5.42 4.36
C PRO A 372 -4.33 6.66 4.59
N ARG A 373 -4.81 6.90 5.82
CA ARG A 373 -5.58 8.10 6.17
C ARG A 373 -4.72 9.35 6.22
N ASP A 374 -3.41 9.19 6.23
CA ASP A 374 -2.43 10.29 6.17
C ASP A 374 -2.37 10.97 4.79
N PHE A 375 -3.03 10.39 3.77
CA PHE A 375 -2.90 10.79 2.36
C PHE A 375 -4.08 11.49 1.72
#